data_AF-A0A0A8VLB3-F1
#
_entry.id   AF-A0A0A8VLB3-F1
#
_cell.length_a   1.000
_cell.length_b   1.000
_cell.length_c   1.000
_cell.angle_alpha   90.00
_cell.angle_beta   90.00
_cell.angle_gamma   90.00
#
_symmetry.space_group_name_H-M   'P 1'
#
loop_
_entity.id
_entity.type
_entity.pdbx_description
1 polymer ?
#
loop_
_entity_poly.entity_id
_entity_poly.type
_entity_poly.pdbx_seq_one_letter_code
_entity_poly.pdbx_strand_id
1 'polypeptide(L)'
;MTNTMIKNDKRWIGDLLGGPLMVRESRTIAELLLSEPDEMTWQQQIIDENILQASSISTANRYARTIKLRLMTLDRECWQLIVNGSESERLQMLLVALMIQSPIVAEFVADVVNPARQQFKEKLGVNCWNEFVDENLRLHPELTTFSDSSIKKMGNNLIKALAEAGYLDTPRRRNLQTIFLLPDVAAALHRLNKAELLPILEGNA
;
A
#
# COMPACT_ATOMS: atom_id res chain seq x y z
N MET A 1 -13.51 6.02 29.35
CA MET A 1 -13.47 7.25 28.55
C MET A 1 -13.14 6.84 27.13
N THR A 2 -14.18 6.63 26.32
CA THR A 2 -14.09 6.20 24.93
C THR A 2 -13.62 7.37 24.08
N ASN A 3 -12.34 7.36 23.70
CA ASN A 3 -11.81 8.31 22.74
C ASN A 3 -12.23 7.85 21.34
N THR A 4 -13.48 8.12 20.98
CA THR A 4 -13.96 7.96 19.60
C THR A 4 -13.29 9.06 18.77
N MET A 5 -12.07 8.79 18.32
CA MET A 5 -11.47 9.58 17.25
C MET A 5 -12.39 9.45 16.04
N ILE A 6 -13.05 10.55 15.70
CA ILE A 6 -13.69 10.74 14.40
C ILE A 6 -12.54 10.66 13.38
N LYS A 7 -12.25 9.45 12.89
CA LYS A 7 -11.35 9.23 11.77
C LYS A 7 -11.99 9.99 10.61
N ASN A 8 -11.18 10.78 9.90
CA ASN A 8 -11.63 11.43 8.69
C ASN A 8 -11.96 10.32 7.68
N ASP A 9 -13.23 9.99 7.48
CA ASP A 9 -13.70 8.74 6.88
C ASP A 9 -13.08 8.42 5.49
N LYS A 10 -12.85 9.44 4.64
CA LYS A 10 -12.13 9.25 3.36
C LYS A 10 -10.67 8.83 3.52
N ARG A 11 -10.04 9.19 4.64
CA ARG A 11 -8.63 8.90 4.94
C ARG A 11 -8.43 7.42 5.27
N TRP A 12 -9.46 6.70 5.72
CA TRP A 12 -9.33 5.29 6.06
C TRP A 12 -9.18 4.40 4.81
N ILE A 13 -9.97 4.67 3.76
CA ILE A 13 -9.87 3.97 2.47
C ILE A 13 -8.61 4.42 1.71
N GLY A 14 -8.31 5.72 1.74
CA GLY A 14 -7.14 6.29 1.06
C GLY A 14 -7.22 6.17 -0.47
N ASP A 15 -6.11 5.77 -1.10
CA ASP A 15 -5.95 5.82 -2.56
C ASP A 15 -5.94 4.45 -3.26
N LEU A 16 -6.60 3.44 -2.69
CA LEU A 16 -6.66 2.08 -3.23
C LEU A 16 -7.13 1.98 -4.69
N LEU A 17 -7.89 2.96 -5.20
CA LEU A 17 -8.30 3.01 -6.60
C LEU A 17 -7.18 3.39 -7.57
N GLY A 18 -6.09 3.98 -7.07
CA GLY A 18 -4.94 4.47 -7.83
C GLY A 18 -4.08 3.35 -8.44
N GLY A 19 -3.91 2.24 -7.71
CA GLY A 19 -3.14 1.08 -8.16
C GLY A 19 -2.59 0.23 -7.01
N PRO A 20 -1.93 -0.90 -7.32
CA PRO A 20 -1.15 -1.70 -6.36
C PRO A 20 0.16 -0.96 -6.00
N LEU A 21 1.26 -1.63 -5.64
CA LEU A 21 2.50 -0.96 -5.23
C LEU A 21 3.25 -0.30 -6.39
N MET A 22 3.09 -0.81 -7.63
CA MET A 22 3.74 -0.26 -8.83
C MET A 22 5.27 -0.14 -8.62
N VAL A 23 5.89 -1.27 -8.24
CA VAL A 23 7.23 -1.31 -7.62
C VAL A 23 8.30 -0.56 -8.40
N ARG A 24 8.32 -0.75 -9.74
CA ARG A 24 9.30 -0.09 -10.61
C ARG A 24 9.06 1.42 -10.65
N GLU A 25 7.82 1.82 -10.92
CA GLU A 25 7.43 3.23 -10.97
C GLU A 25 7.67 3.92 -9.62
N SER A 26 7.37 3.24 -8.52
CA SER A 26 7.57 3.73 -7.16
C SER A 26 9.04 3.96 -6.83
N ARG A 27 9.94 3.07 -7.27
CA ARG A 27 11.38 3.29 -7.17
C ARG A 27 11.82 4.53 -7.98
N THR A 28 11.35 4.66 -9.22
CA THR A 28 11.68 5.81 -10.09
C THR A 28 11.19 7.14 -9.49
N ILE A 29 9.98 7.17 -8.92
CA ILE A 29 9.50 8.37 -8.22
C ILE A 29 10.30 8.64 -6.94
N ALA A 30 10.70 7.63 -6.18
CA ALA A 30 11.55 7.82 -5.01
C ALA A 30 12.92 8.41 -5.39
N GLU A 31 13.54 7.94 -6.48
CA GLU A 31 14.76 8.52 -7.04
C GLU A 31 14.56 10.00 -7.40
N LEU A 32 13.45 10.33 -8.08
CA LEU A 32 13.10 11.71 -8.40
C LEU A 32 12.87 12.55 -7.14
N LEU A 33 12.16 12.05 -6.12
CA LEU A 33 11.93 12.80 -4.87
C LEU A 33 13.23 13.10 -4.12
N LEU A 34 14.23 12.20 -4.18
CA LEU A 34 15.55 12.42 -3.57
C LEU A 34 16.33 13.58 -4.19
N SER A 35 16.05 13.93 -5.46
CA SER A 35 16.65 15.10 -6.12
C SER A 35 15.93 16.41 -5.80
N GLU A 36 14.88 16.39 -4.96
CA GLU A 36 14.11 17.57 -4.53
C GLU A 36 13.62 18.44 -5.70
N PRO A 37 12.88 17.88 -6.66
CA PRO A 37 12.47 18.57 -7.87
C PRO A 37 11.45 19.66 -7.53
N ASP A 38 11.59 20.80 -8.21
CA ASP A 38 10.52 21.78 -8.29
C ASP A 38 9.39 21.28 -9.22
N GLU A 39 8.29 22.06 -9.32
CA GLU A 39 7.13 21.69 -10.13
C GLU A 39 7.47 21.58 -11.62
N MET A 40 8.37 22.44 -12.12
CA MET A 40 8.82 22.42 -13.52
C MET A 40 9.61 21.15 -13.83
N THR A 41 10.59 20.80 -12.97
CA THR A 41 11.39 19.58 -13.10
C THR A 41 10.51 18.35 -12.99
N TRP A 42 9.55 18.34 -12.05
CA TRP A 42 8.58 17.26 -11.93
C TRP A 42 7.77 17.06 -13.22
N GLN A 43 7.23 18.15 -13.77
CA GLN A 43 6.43 18.10 -14.98
C GLN A 43 7.25 17.59 -16.18
N GLN A 44 8.46 18.11 -16.36
CA GLN A 44 9.38 17.69 -17.43
C GLN A 44 9.69 16.19 -17.32
N GLN A 45 10.10 15.72 -16.13
CA GLN A 45 10.49 14.33 -15.91
C GLN A 45 9.31 13.36 -16.12
N ILE A 46 8.13 13.69 -15.59
CA ILE A 46 6.97 12.79 -15.65
C ILE A 46 6.31 12.77 -17.02
N ILE A 47 6.21 13.92 -17.71
CA ILE A 47 5.41 14.07 -18.92
C ILE A 47 6.25 14.13 -20.19
N ASP A 48 7.29 14.96 -20.20
CA ASP A 48 8.08 15.17 -21.41
C ASP A 48 9.09 14.01 -21.60
N GLU A 49 9.75 13.60 -20.51
CA GLU A 49 10.72 12.51 -20.54
C GLU A 49 10.07 11.13 -20.29
N ASN A 50 8.85 11.09 -19.78
CA ASN A 50 8.09 9.88 -19.47
C ASN A 50 8.96 8.83 -18.74
N ILE A 51 9.64 9.21 -17.66
CA ILE A 51 10.51 8.31 -16.88
C ILE A 51 9.76 7.06 -16.36
N LEU A 52 8.43 7.16 -16.23
CA LEU A 52 7.56 6.05 -15.86
C LEU A 52 7.25 5.11 -17.02
N GLN A 53 7.69 5.40 -18.25
CA GLN A 53 7.41 4.62 -19.46
C GLN A 53 5.92 4.26 -19.61
N ALA A 54 5.04 5.18 -19.22
CA ALA A 54 3.61 4.97 -19.24
C ALA A 54 3.09 5.04 -20.68
N SER A 55 1.99 4.33 -20.96
CA SER A 55 1.36 4.28 -22.29
C SER A 55 0.72 5.59 -22.73
N SER A 56 0.55 6.55 -21.82
CA SER A 56 -0.05 7.85 -22.08
C SER A 56 0.27 8.85 -20.98
N ILE A 57 0.21 10.15 -21.32
CA ILE A 57 0.33 11.28 -20.39
C ILE A 57 -0.66 11.16 -19.23
N SER A 58 -1.90 10.74 -19.49
CA SER A 58 -2.92 10.55 -18.44
C SER A 58 -2.52 9.44 -17.46
N THR A 59 -1.94 8.34 -17.96
CA THR A 59 -1.47 7.24 -17.12
C THR A 59 -0.24 7.64 -16.31
N ALA A 60 0.72 8.33 -16.93
CA ALA A 60 1.90 8.88 -16.25
C ALA A 60 1.48 9.77 -15.07
N ASN A 61 0.61 10.76 -15.33
CA ASN A 61 0.08 11.65 -14.30
C ASN A 61 -0.62 10.90 -13.16
N ARG A 62 -1.46 9.92 -13.49
CA ARG A 62 -2.18 9.14 -12.49
C ARG A 62 -1.22 8.35 -11.61
N TYR A 63 -0.27 7.63 -12.20
CA TYR A 63 0.71 6.84 -11.47
C TYR A 63 1.61 7.72 -10.61
N ALA A 64 2.18 8.77 -11.20
CA ALA A 64 3.04 9.71 -10.48
C ALA A 64 2.31 10.34 -9.28
N ARG A 65 1.05 10.75 -9.45
CA ARG A 65 0.22 11.29 -8.36
C ARG A 65 -0.04 10.27 -7.25
N THR A 66 -0.51 9.06 -7.59
CA THR A 66 -0.78 8.00 -6.60
C THR A 66 0.49 7.64 -5.83
N ILE A 67 1.59 7.44 -6.53
CA ILE A 67 2.87 7.08 -5.91
C ILE A 67 3.38 8.21 -5.03
N LYS A 68 3.38 9.45 -5.53
CA LYS A 68 3.80 10.63 -4.74
C LYS A 68 2.98 10.76 -3.46
N LEU A 69 1.65 10.58 -3.52
CA LEU A 69 0.79 10.63 -2.33
C LEU A 69 1.21 9.65 -1.25
N ARG A 70 1.61 8.42 -1.62
CA ARG A 70 2.08 7.39 -0.68
C ARG A 70 3.49 7.70 -0.18
N LEU A 71 4.42 8.00 -1.08
CA LEU A 71 5.82 8.23 -0.71
C LEU A 71 5.99 9.48 0.16
N MET A 72 5.16 10.51 -0.02
CA MET A 72 5.18 11.70 0.84
C MET A 72 4.72 11.44 2.29
N THR A 73 4.24 10.24 2.61
CA THR A 73 4.00 9.81 4.01
C THR A 73 5.26 9.29 4.70
N LEU A 74 6.35 9.13 3.95
CA LEU A 74 7.64 8.62 4.41
C LEU A 74 8.68 9.74 4.47
N ASP A 75 9.77 9.48 5.18
CA ASP A 75 10.95 10.36 5.23
C ASP A 75 11.97 10.04 4.13
N ARG A 76 12.99 10.89 4.04
CA ARG A 76 14.06 10.80 3.03
C ARG A 76 14.84 9.49 3.14
N GLU A 77 15.05 9.00 4.35
CA GLU A 77 15.73 7.73 4.66
C GLU A 77 14.93 6.53 4.14
N CYS A 78 13.59 6.57 4.25
CA CYS A 78 12.73 5.56 3.63
C CYS A 78 12.79 5.61 2.11
N TRP A 79 12.87 6.80 1.50
CA TRP A 79 13.06 6.90 0.05
C TRP A 79 14.41 6.29 -0.37
N GLN A 80 15.48 6.54 0.38
CA GLN A 80 16.78 5.89 0.13
C GLN A 80 16.68 4.37 0.25
N LEU A 81 15.95 3.83 1.23
CA LEU A 81 15.73 2.39 1.38
C LEU A 81 14.94 1.81 0.19
N ILE A 82 13.94 2.51 -0.30
CA ILE A 82 13.18 2.11 -1.52
C ILE A 82 14.11 2.08 -2.75
N VAL A 83 15.01 3.04 -2.88
CA VAL A 83 15.89 3.15 -4.05
C VAL A 83 17.03 2.14 -3.99
N ASN A 84 17.80 2.15 -2.90
CA ASN A 84 19.09 1.48 -2.77
C ASN A 84 19.02 0.16 -1.99
N GLY A 85 17.94 -0.09 -1.26
CA GLY A 85 17.76 -1.32 -0.50
C GLY A 85 17.56 -2.55 -1.38
N SER A 86 17.58 -3.71 -0.73
CA SER A 86 17.19 -4.98 -1.30
C SER A 86 15.75 -4.93 -1.83
N GLU A 87 15.41 -5.89 -2.67
CA GLU A 87 14.04 -6.03 -3.18
C GLU A 87 13.03 -6.20 -2.04
N SER A 88 13.33 -7.03 -1.05
CA SER A 88 12.43 -7.27 0.08
C SER A 88 12.21 -6.02 0.94
N GLU A 89 13.26 -5.22 1.21
CA GLU A 89 13.12 -3.95 1.95
C GLU A 89 12.26 -2.95 1.18
N ARG A 90 12.50 -2.82 -0.13
CA ARG A 90 11.70 -1.97 -1.01
C ARG A 90 10.22 -2.37 -0.98
N LEU A 91 9.93 -3.66 -1.18
CA LEU A 91 8.56 -4.17 -1.22
C LEU A 91 7.84 -3.94 0.12
N GLN A 92 8.50 -4.20 1.24
CA GLN A 92 7.94 -3.93 2.56
C GLN A 92 7.72 -2.43 2.80
N MET A 93 8.66 -1.57 2.43
CA MET A 93 8.48 -0.12 2.57
C MET A 93 7.37 0.44 1.69
N LEU A 94 7.18 -0.08 0.47
CA LEU A 94 6.06 0.31 -0.38
C LEU A 94 4.71 -0.14 0.19
N LEU A 95 4.67 -1.34 0.80
CA LEU A 95 3.48 -1.80 1.52
C LEU A 95 3.19 -0.91 2.74
N VAL A 96 4.21 -0.51 3.50
CA VAL A 96 4.09 0.45 4.61
C VAL A 96 3.53 1.78 4.12
N ALA A 97 4.06 2.33 3.02
CA ALA A 97 3.55 3.58 2.43
C ALA A 97 2.07 3.47 2.05
N LEU A 98 1.67 2.33 1.48
CA LEU A 98 0.27 2.04 1.18
C LEU A 98 -0.58 1.92 2.45
N MET A 99 -0.11 1.24 3.49
CA MET A 99 -0.83 1.09 4.76
C MET A 99 -1.02 2.43 5.49
N ILE A 100 -0.02 3.31 5.46
CA ILE A 100 -0.12 4.64 6.08
C ILE A 100 -1.14 5.51 5.34
N GLN A 101 -1.15 5.45 4.01
CA GLN A 101 -2.09 6.24 3.20
C GLN A 101 -3.49 5.62 3.09
N SER A 102 -3.59 4.29 3.20
CA SER A 102 -4.83 3.52 3.17
C SER A 102 -4.88 2.58 4.38
N PRO A 103 -5.24 3.08 5.58
CA PRO A 103 -5.35 2.28 6.81
C PRO A 103 -6.19 1.00 6.69
N ILE A 104 -7.21 0.99 5.84
CA ILE A 104 -7.99 -0.21 5.48
C ILE A 104 -7.10 -1.40 5.05
N VAL A 105 -5.93 -1.14 4.49
CA VAL A 105 -4.97 -2.17 4.06
C VAL A 105 -4.32 -2.84 5.27
N ALA A 106 -3.94 -2.04 6.28
CA ALA A 106 -3.37 -2.57 7.52
C ALA A 106 -4.41 -3.42 8.27
N GLU A 107 -5.65 -2.94 8.35
CA GLU A 107 -6.76 -3.65 8.98
C GLU A 107 -7.12 -4.93 8.21
N PHE A 108 -7.14 -4.93 6.87
CA PHE A 108 -7.34 -6.15 6.10
C PHE A 108 -6.20 -7.18 6.31
N VAL A 109 -4.95 -6.73 6.43
CA VAL A 109 -3.84 -7.64 6.74
C VAL A 109 -3.98 -8.22 8.14
N ALA A 110 -4.34 -7.40 9.13
CA ALA A 110 -4.53 -7.83 10.51
C ALA A 110 -5.73 -8.78 10.67
N ASP A 111 -6.87 -8.48 10.07
CA ASP A 111 -8.13 -9.19 10.37
C ASP A 111 -8.36 -10.39 9.43
N VAL A 112 -7.73 -10.40 8.25
CA VAL A 112 -7.97 -11.43 7.23
C VAL A 112 -6.72 -12.22 6.91
N VAL A 113 -5.62 -11.54 6.57
CA VAL A 113 -4.41 -12.21 6.05
C VAL A 113 -3.65 -12.93 7.17
N ASN A 114 -3.40 -12.24 8.28
CA ASN A 114 -2.66 -12.80 9.42
C ASN A 114 -3.40 -13.99 10.06
N PRO A 115 -4.71 -13.93 10.37
CA PRO A 115 -5.48 -15.07 10.86
C PRO A 115 -5.45 -16.26 9.88
N ALA A 116 -5.52 -16.01 8.57
CA ALA A 116 -5.41 -17.07 7.58
C ALA A 116 -4.04 -17.76 7.60
N ARG A 117 -2.95 -17.00 7.77
CA ARG A 117 -1.58 -17.53 7.93
C ARG A 117 -1.42 -18.30 9.24
N GLN A 118 -1.90 -17.75 10.36
CA GLN A 118 -1.85 -18.38 11.68
C GLN A 118 -2.64 -19.69 11.73
N GLN A 119 -3.74 -19.78 10.98
CA GLN A 119 -4.52 -21.01 10.78
C GLN A 119 -3.91 -21.97 9.74
N PHE A 120 -2.72 -21.67 9.20
CA PHE A 120 -2.03 -22.46 8.17
C PHE A 120 -2.88 -22.73 6.93
N LYS A 121 -3.73 -21.79 6.54
CA LYS A 121 -4.48 -21.89 5.28
C LYS A 121 -3.50 -21.85 4.12
N GLU A 122 -3.68 -22.74 3.14
CA GLU A 122 -2.88 -22.72 1.91
C GLU A 122 -3.12 -21.43 1.11
N LYS A 123 -4.38 -20.97 1.07
CA LYS A 123 -4.84 -19.88 0.20
C LYS A 123 -5.70 -18.87 0.94
N LEU A 124 -5.58 -17.62 0.51
CA LEU A 124 -6.52 -16.57 0.88
C LEU A 124 -7.84 -16.75 0.11
N GLY A 125 -8.97 -16.58 0.80
CA GLY A 125 -10.30 -16.74 0.21
C GLY A 125 -10.54 -15.85 -1.02
N VAL A 126 -11.34 -16.31 -1.97
CA VAL A 126 -11.62 -15.53 -3.20
C VAL A 126 -12.48 -14.30 -2.89
N ASN A 127 -13.45 -14.44 -1.97
CA ASN A 127 -14.43 -13.42 -1.60
C ASN A 127 -14.06 -12.60 -0.35
N CYS A 128 -12.91 -12.87 0.27
CA CYS A 128 -12.55 -12.31 1.57
C CYS A 128 -12.53 -10.77 1.60
N TRP A 129 -12.28 -10.12 0.46
CA TRP A 129 -12.38 -8.66 0.36
C TRP A 129 -13.81 -8.15 0.50
N ASN A 130 -14.78 -8.80 -0.16
CA ASN A 130 -16.18 -8.38 -0.08
C ASN A 130 -16.72 -8.66 1.32
N GLU A 131 -16.39 -9.83 1.89
CA GLU A 131 -16.75 -10.19 3.27
C GLU A 131 -16.20 -9.14 4.26
N PHE A 132 -14.92 -8.78 4.15
CA PHE A 132 -14.31 -7.73 4.97
C PHE A 132 -14.99 -6.37 4.81
N VAL A 133 -15.34 -5.97 3.58
CA VAL A 133 -16.07 -4.71 3.32
C VAL A 133 -17.44 -4.74 3.99
N ASP A 134 -18.21 -5.81 3.83
CA ASP A 134 -19.55 -5.98 4.38
C ASP A 134 -19.54 -5.92 5.91
N GLU A 135 -18.56 -6.56 6.55
CA GLU A 135 -18.36 -6.52 8.01
C GLU A 135 -18.03 -5.12 8.53
N ASN A 136 -17.38 -4.29 7.71
CA ASN A 136 -16.94 -2.95 8.08
C ASN A 136 -17.92 -1.83 7.69
N LEU A 137 -19.00 -2.10 6.93
CA LEU A 137 -19.96 -1.08 6.48
C LEU A 137 -20.56 -0.25 7.63
N ARG A 138 -20.75 -0.85 8.82
CA ARG A 138 -21.32 -0.16 9.98
C ARG A 138 -20.35 0.85 10.60
N LEU A 139 -19.06 0.51 10.64
CA LEU A 139 -18.02 1.36 11.20
C LEU A 139 -17.48 2.36 10.17
N HIS A 140 -17.56 2.00 8.89
CA HIS A 140 -17.04 2.73 7.74
C HIS A 140 -18.14 2.94 6.68
N PRO A 141 -19.19 3.73 6.98
CA PRO A 141 -20.31 3.96 6.07
C PRO A 141 -19.89 4.64 4.75
N GLU A 142 -18.73 5.28 4.69
CA GLU A 142 -18.13 5.84 3.47
C GLU A 142 -17.95 4.80 2.36
N LEU A 143 -17.81 3.51 2.69
CA LEU A 143 -17.79 2.41 1.73
C LEU A 143 -19.06 2.37 0.85
N THR A 144 -20.21 2.79 1.40
CA THR A 144 -21.50 2.83 0.67
C THR A 144 -21.53 3.90 -0.43
N THR A 145 -20.58 4.84 -0.42
CA THR A 145 -20.49 5.91 -1.43
C THR A 145 -19.81 5.44 -2.73
N PHE A 146 -19.16 4.28 -2.69
CA PHE A 146 -18.47 3.70 -3.85
C PHE A 146 -19.41 2.75 -4.60
N SER A 147 -19.30 2.74 -5.93
CA SER A 147 -19.95 1.71 -6.74
C SER A 147 -19.34 0.32 -6.47
N ASP A 148 -20.11 -0.74 -6.74
CA ASP A 148 -19.63 -2.13 -6.68
C ASP A 148 -18.36 -2.34 -7.52
N SER A 149 -18.29 -1.68 -8.68
CA SER A 149 -17.12 -1.71 -9.57
C SER A 149 -15.88 -1.06 -8.92
N SER A 150 -16.06 -0.02 -8.11
CA SER A 150 -14.98 0.64 -7.38
C SER A 150 -14.51 -0.22 -6.21
N ILE A 151 -15.43 -0.78 -5.42
CA ILE A 151 -15.10 -1.73 -4.34
C ILE A 151 -14.34 -2.94 -4.90
N LYS A 152 -14.82 -3.53 -6.00
CA LYS A 152 -14.12 -4.63 -6.68
C LYS A 152 -12.73 -4.22 -7.17
N LYS A 153 -12.57 -3.00 -7.71
CA LYS A 153 -11.27 -2.49 -8.16
C LYS A 153 -10.30 -2.30 -7.00
N MET A 154 -10.74 -1.79 -5.86
CA MET A 154 -9.93 -1.67 -4.65
C MET A 154 -9.41 -3.03 -4.20
N GLY A 155 -10.30 -4.03 -4.08
CA GLY A 155 -9.91 -5.40 -3.74
C GLY A 155 -8.90 -5.99 -4.72
N ASN A 156 -9.10 -5.80 -6.03
CA ASN A 156 -8.14 -6.24 -7.05
C ASN A 156 -6.76 -5.59 -6.88
N ASN A 157 -6.71 -4.29 -6.58
CA ASN A 157 -5.46 -3.58 -6.36
C ASN A 157 -4.78 -4.03 -5.06
N LEU A 158 -5.55 -4.26 -4.00
CA LEU A 158 -5.03 -4.78 -2.73
C LEU A 158 -4.43 -6.18 -2.89
N ILE A 159 -5.15 -7.12 -3.53
CA ILE A 159 -4.65 -8.48 -3.77
C ILE A 159 -3.37 -8.46 -4.64
N LYS A 160 -3.28 -7.55 -5.61
CA LYS A 160 -2.06 -7.34 -6.39
C LYS A 160 -0.92 -6.79 -5.53
N ALA A 161 -1.19 -5.79 -4.68
CA ALA A 161 -0.18 -5.23 -3.79
C ALA A 161 0.36 -6.27 -2.80
N LEU A 162 -0.51 -7.14 -2.26
CA LEU A 162 -0.10 -8.26 -1.41
C LEU A 162 0.75 -9.28 -2.15
N ALA A 163 0.43 -9.58 -3.42
CA ALA A 163 1.28 -10.45 -4.23
C ALA A 163 2.63 -9.81 -4.56
N GLU A 164 2.65 -8.51 -4.90
CA GLU A 164 3.88 -7.75 -5.12
C GLU A 164 4.75 -7.72 -3.86
N ALA A 165 4.15 -7.55 -2.67
CA ALA A 165 4.84 -7.61 -1.38
C ALA A 165 5.22 -9.03 -0.93
N GLY A 166 4.87 -10.05 -1.71
CA GLY A 166 5.19 -11.45 -1.44
C GLY A 166 4.28 -12.13 -0.41
N TYR A 167 3.18 -11.51 0.03
CA TYR A 167 2.21 -12.15 0.96
C TYR A 167 1.44 -13.28 0.26
N LEU A 168 1.33 -13.17 -1.06
CA LEU A 168 0.70 -14.14 -1.95
C LEU A 168 1.68 -14.49 -3.08
N ASP A 169 1.67 -15.75 -3.54
CA ASP A 169 2.49 -16.16 -4.69
C ASP A 169 2.14 -15.39 -5.98
N THR A 170 0.84 -15.27 -6.26
CA THR A 170 0.28 -14.55 -7.40
C THR A 170 -1.12 -14.02 -7.03
N PRO A 171 -1.60 -12.96 -7.68
CA PRO A 171 -2.96 -12.44 -7.44
C PRO A 171 -4.07 -13.47 -7.74
N ARG A 172 -3.79 -14.41 -8.65
CA ARG A 172 -4.75 -15.42 -9.12
C ARG A 172 -4.80 -16.64 -8.21
N ARG A 173 -3.65 -17.22 -7.84
CA ARG A 173 -3.58 -18.44 -7.02
C ARG A 173 -3.79 -18.14 -5.53
N ARG A 174 -3.31 -16.98 -5.07
CA ARG A 174 -3.45 -16.50 -3.69
C ARG A 174 -2.88 -17.46 -2.64
N ASN A 175 -1.82 -18.20 -2.98
CA ASN A 175 -1.15 -19.07 -2.00
C ASN A 175 -0.45 -18.18 -0.98
N LEU A 176 -0.82 -18.33 0.30
CA LEU A 176 -0.24 -17.55 1.38
C LEU A 176 1.24 -17.90 1.54
N GLN A 177 2.06 -16.87 1.69
CA GLN A 177 3.50 -17.00 1.88
C GLN A 177 3.90 -16.57 3.29
N THR A 178 5.07 -17.05 3.72
CA THR A 178 5.67 -16.58 4.97
C THR A 178 6.55 -15.38 4.68
N ILE A 179 6.31 -14.29 5.40
CA ILE A 179 7.13 -13.08 5.38
C ILE A 179 7.62 -12.79 6.79
N PHE A 180 8.86 -12.33 6.87
CA PHE A 180 9.47 -11.81 8.07
C PHE A 180 9.71 -10.30 7.89
N LEU A 181 9.34 -9.51 8.88
CA LEU A 181 9.62 -8.09 8.91
C LEU A 181 11.13 -7.86 8.98
N LEU A 182 11.66 -7.01 8.11
CA LEU A 182 13.09 -6.71 8.06
C LEU A 182 13.49 -5.64 9.08
N PRO A 183 14.69 -5.73 9.69
CA PRO A 183 15.11 -4.81 10.75
C PRO A 183 15.11 -3.34 10.32
N ASP A 184 15.55 -3.04 9.09
CA ASP A 184 15.59 -1.66 8.58
C ASP A 184 14.19 -1.08 8.36
N VAL A 185 13.21 -1.92 8.01
CA VAL A 185 11.80 -1.55 7.90
C VAL A 185 11.20 -1.31 9.30
N ALA A 186 11.51 -2.18 10.26
CA ALA A 186 11.08 -1.99 11.65
C ALA A 186 11.65 -0.69 12.26
N ALA A 187 12.93 -0.41 12.02
CA ALA A 187 13.57 0.84 12.42
C ALA A 187 12.92 2.06 11.76
N ALA A 188 12.59 1.97 10.47
CA ALA A 188 11.85 3.02 9.75
C ALA A 188 10.47 3.28 10.39
N LEU A 189 9.72 2.25 10.76
CA LEU A 189 8.42 2.40 11.42
C LEU A 189 8.52 3.15 12.75
N HIS A 190 9.54 2.86 13.57
CA HIS A 190 9.79 3.63 14.79
C HIS A 190 10.07 5.11 14.49
N ARG A 191 10.95 5.40 13.52
CA ARG A 191 11.32 6.76 13.12
C ARG A 191 10.13 7.56 12.60
N LEU A 192 9.24 6.92 11.85
CA LEU A 192 8.01 7.51 11.31
C LEU A 192 6.90 7.69 12.36
N ASN A 193 7.10 7.24 13.61
CA ASN A 193 6.04 7.12 14.63
C ASN A 193 4.86 6.24 14.14
N LYS A 194 5.22 5.11 13.53
CA LYS A 194 4.33 4.09 12.95
C LYS A 194 4.51 2.70 13.55
N ALA A 195 4.96 2.65 14.80
CA ALA A 195 5.18 1.40 15.52
C ALA A 195 3.89 0.56 15.69
N GLU A 196 2.70 1.17 15.56
CA GLU A 196 1.43 0.44 15.54
C GLU A 196 1.32 -0.59 14.40
N LEU A 197 2.11 -0.46 13.32
CA LEU A 197 2.12 -1.40 12.20
C LEU A 197 3.03 -2.61 12.41
N LEU A 198 3.92 -2.59 13.42
CA LEU A 198 4.85 -3.70 13.70
C LEU A 198 4.15 -5.05 13.90
N PRO A 199 3.18 -5.20 14.82
CA PRO A 199 2.53 -6.51 15.04
C PRO A 199 1.80 -7.01 13.78
N ILE A 200 1.28 -6.10 12.95
CA ILE A 200 0.59 -6.45 11.71
C ILE A 200 1.58 -7.03 10.69
N LEU A 201 2.74 -6.39 10.52
CA LEU A 201 3.74 -6.83 9.54
C LEU A 201 4.50 -8.08 10.00
N GLU A 202 4.70 -8.24 11.31
CA GLU A 202 5.27 -9.46 11.90
C GLU A 202 4.32 -10.66 11.79
N GLY A 203 3.02 -10.42 11.61
CA GLY A 203 2.00 -11.48 11.60
C GLY A 203 1.48 -11.87 12.99
N ASN A 204 1.75 -11.03 14.00
CA ASN A 204 1.40 -11.23 15.41
C ASN A 204 0.10 -10.53 15.82
N ALA A 205 -0.45 -9.67 14.96
CA ALA A 205 -1.76 -9.03 15.14
C ALA A 205 -2.92 -10.02 14.97
#